data_AF-A0A437A5B5-F1
#
_entry.id   AF-A0A437A5B5-F1
#
_cell.length_a   1.000
_cell.length_b   1.000
_cell.length_c   1.000
_cell.angle_alpha   90.00
_cell.angle_beta   90.00
_cell.angle_gamma   90.00
#
_symmetry.space_group_name_H-M   'P 1'
#
loop_
_entity.id
_entity.type
_entity.pdbx_description
1 polymer ?
#
loop_
_entity_poly.entity_id
_entity_poly.type
_entity_poly.pdbx_seq_one_letter_code
_entity_poly.pdbx_strand_id
1 'polypeptide(L)'
;MSMDPNPRKRRRFPALTPAPDLGSDQPERLQRTYVEIKYKRHRAAKACNACRQAKVKCSEDRLECQRCQAKGQVCQYAIEDPGDQRKALQQELKSLHIENSNYKELIEYMRTASPLTLGERSIPFKAGRLWKKRWHSFGTIALPRYPLGQEARDIHS
;
A
#
# COMPACT_ATOMS: atom_id res chain seq x y z
N MET A 1 -12.64 -5.05 36.77
CA MET A 1 -12.57 -5.83 35.51
C MET A 1 -13.99 -5.97 34.99
N SER A 2 -14.41 -5.06 34.11
CA SER A 2 -15.79 -5.03 33.58
C SER A 2 -15.91 -6.01 32.41
N MET A 3 -16.82 -6.98 32.53
CA MET A 3 -17.16 -7.91 31.46
C MET A 3 -18.33 -7.31 30.65
N ASP A 4 -18.11 -7.01 29.38
CA ASP A 4 -19.18 -6.67 28.44
C ASP A 4 -20.09 -7.88 28.17
N PRO A 5 -21.42 -7.79 28.34
CA PRO A 5 -22.29 -8.90 27.99
C PRO A 5 -22.49 -8.94 26.47
N ASN A 6 -21.98 -10.00 25.85
CA ASN A 6 -22.18 -10.38 24.45
C ASN A 6 -23.67 -10.69 24.16
N PRO A 7 -24.40 -9.91 23.35
CA PRO A 7 -25.83 -10.11 23.14
C PRO A 7 -26.07 -11.00 21.92
N ARG A 8 -25.69 -12.28 21.99
CA ARG A 8 -26.23 -13.31 21.07
C ARG A 8 -27.50 -13.90 21.66
N LYS A 9 -28.54 -13.07 21.81
CA LYS A 9 -29.91 -13.54 22.04
C LYS A 9 -30.38 -14.27 20.77
N ARG A 10 -30.21 -15.59 20.72
CA ARG A 10 -30.99 -16.44 19.81
C ARG A 10 -32.45 -16.23 20.21
N ARG A 11 -33.24 -15.54 19.38
CA ARG A 11 -34.69 -15.46 19.57
C ARG A 11 -35.23 -16.90 19.52
N ARG A 12 -35.67 -17.43 20.66
CA ARG A 12 -36.51 -18.65 20.67
C ARG A 12 -37.84 -18.23 20.04
N PHE A 13 -38.15 -18.77 18.88
CA PHE A 13 -39.49 -18.61 18.33
C PHE A 13 -40.48 -19.35 19.24
N PRO A 14 -41.65 -18.77 19.53
CA PRO A 14 -42.69 -19.48 20.28
C PRO A 14 -43.09 -20.75 19.52
N ALA A 15 -43.34 -21.85 20.25
CA ALA A 15 -43.92 -23.03 19.65
C ALA A 15 -45.34 -22.69 19.18
N LEU A 16 -45.56 -22.71 17.87
CA LEU A 16 -46.90 -22.61 17.31
C LEU A 16 -47.62 -23.91 17.64
N THR A 17 -48.80 -23.80 18.25
CA THR A 17 -49.69 -24.95 18.49
C THR A 17 -50.01 -25.65 17.17
N PRO A 18 -50.19 -26.98 17.17
CA PRO A 18 -50.61 -27.70 15.97
C PRO A 18 -51.94 -27.13 15.45
N ALA A 19 -52.05 -26.96 14.14
CA ALA A 19 -53.25 -26.46 13.50
C ALA A 19 -54.42 -27.46 13.71
N PRO A 20 -55.66 -27.00 13.94
CA PRO A 20 -56.82 -27.89 13.97
C PRO A 20 -57.12 -28.41 12.56
N ASP A 21 -57.34 -29.72 12.45
CA ASP A 21 -57.74 -30.38 11.21
C ASP A 21 -59.13 -29.92 10.78
N LEU A 22 -59.18 -29.07 9.76
CA LEU A 22 -60.41 -28.77 9.03
C LEU A 22 -60.49 -29.70 7.83
N GLY A 23 -61.60 -30.44 7.76
CA GLY A 23 -61.90 -31.46 6.78
C GLY A 23 -61.73 -31.02 5.32
N SER A 24 -61.45 -32.02 4.50
CA SER A 24 -61.16 -31.98 3.09
C SER A 24 -62.34 -31.54 2.23
N ASP A 25 -62.36 -30.27 1.84
CA ASP A 25 -62.99 -29.82 0.59
C ASP A 25 -62.05 -28.80 -0.06
N GLN A 26 -61.23 -29.27 -1.01
CA GLN A 26 -60.30 -28.44 -1.79
C GLN A 26 -61.08 -27.69 -2.88
N PRO A 27 -61.15 -26.34 -2.86
CA PRO A 27 -61.24 -25.61 -4.11
C PRO A 27 -59.85 -25.63 -4.78
N GLU A 28 -59.84 -25.92 -6.08
CA GLU A 28 -58.66 -26.04 -6.94
C GLU A 28 -57.64 -24.94 -6.65
N ARG A 29 -56.53 -25.40 -6.08
CA ARG A 29 -55.35 -24.62 -5.77
C ARG A 29 -54.78 -24.11 -7.09
N LEU A 30 -55.10 -22.88 -7.47
CA LEU A 30 -54.38 -22.14 -8.50
C LEU A 30 -52.89 -22.34 -8.23
N GLN A 31 -52.26 -23.16 -9.06
CA GLN A 31 -50.86 -23.54 -8.94
C GLN A 31 -50.04 -22.31 -9.28
N ARG A 32 -49.92 -21.41 -8.30
CA ARG A 32 -48.97 -20.33 -8.33
C ARG A 32 -47.61 -21.00 -8.36
N THR A 33 -47.00 -21.02 -9.54
CA THR A 33 -45.65 -21.51 -9.77
C THR A 33 -44.72 -20.66 -8.90
N TYR A 34 -44.54 -21.10 -7.66
CA TYR A 34 -43.67 -20.44 -6.71
C TYR A 34 -42.26 -20.77 -7.15
N VAL A 35 -41.71 -19.93 -8.03
CA VAL A 35 -40.30 -19.95 -8.35
C VAL A 35 -39.60 -19.76 -7.02
N GLU A 36 -38.96 -20.81 -6.53
CA GLU A 36 -38.16 -20.75 -5.30
C GLU A 36 -36.96 -19.84 -5.60
N ILE A 37 -37.12 -18.54 -5.34
CA ILE A 37 -36.05 -17.56 -5.48
C ILE A 37 -35.03 -17.88 -4.39
N LYS A 38 -34.07 -18.74 -4.72
CA LYS A 38 -32.96 -19.10 -3.85
C LYS A 38 -32.05 -17.89 -3.73
N TYR A 39 -32.29 -17.04 -2.72
CA TYR A 39 -31.45 -15.90 -2.43
C TYR A 39 -30.04 -16.38 -2.07
N LYS A 40 -29.11 -16.28 -3.03
CA LYS A 40 -27.69 -16.48 -2.80
C LYS A 40 -27.26 -15.51 -1.71
N ARG A 41 -26.64 -16.01 -0.64
CA ARG A 41 -26.18 -15.17 0.46
C ARG A 41 -25.15 -14.16 -0.09
N HIS A 42 -25.53 -12.89 -0.17
CA HIS A 42 -24.62 -11.82 -0.57
C HIS A 42 -23.49 -11.73 0.46
N ARG A 43 -22.28 -12.08 0.02
CA ARG A 43 -21.05 -11.85 0.76
C ARG A 43 -20.47 -10.55 0.25
N ALA A 44 -20.24 -9.67 1.21
CA ALA A 44 -19.52 -8.44 1.02
C ALA A 44 -18.12 -8.72 0.43
N ALA A 45 -17.78 -8.16 -0.74
CA ALA A 45 -16.46 -8.22 -1.37
C ALA A 45 -15.41 -7.32 -0.69
N LYS A 46 -15.78 -6.10 -0.30
CA LYS A 46 -14.96 -5.12 0.42
C LYS A 46 -15.78 -4.36 1.47
N ALA A 47 -15.54 -4.62 2.75
CA ALA A 47 -16.13 -3.84 3.84
C ALA A 47 -15.55 -2.41 3.90
N CYS A 48 -16.37 -1.42 4.28
CA CYS A 48 -15.93 -0.04 4.55
C CYS A 48 -15.02 0.04 5.79
N ASN A 49 -14.30 1.16 5.95
CA ASN A 49 -13.32 1.34 7.04
C ASN A 49 -13.95 1.21 8.43
N ALA A 50 -15.12 1.81 8.65
CA ALA A 50 -15.83 1.73 9.93
C ALA A 50 -16.25 0.29 10.27
N CYS A 51 -16.70 -0.49 9.28
CA CYS A 51 -17.05 -1.90 9.49
C CYS A 51 -15.82 -2.80 9.66
N ARG A 52 -14.71 -2.50 8.96
CA ARG A 52 -13.42 -3.18 9.13
C ARG A 52 -12.86 -2.98 10.53
N GLN A 53 -12.77 -1.73 10.99
CA GLN A 53 -12.29 -1.40 12.34
C GLN A 53 -13.16 -2.06 13.42
N ALA A 54 -14.47 -2.04 13.23
CA ALA A 54 -15.41 -2.68 14.16
C ALA A 54 -15.52 -4.21 14.02
N LYS A 55 -14.85 -4.82 13.03
CA LYS A 55 -14.88 -6.27 12.73
C LYS A 55 -16.30 -6.84 12.59
N VAL A 56 -17.18 -6.13 11.87
CA VAL A 56 -18.56 -6.57 11.61
C VAL A 56 -18.85 -6.73 10.12
N LYS A 57 -19.98 -7.35 9.80
CA LYS A 57 -20.47 -7.46 8.42
C LYS A 57 -20.84 -6.08 7.86
N CYS A 58 -20.32 -5.77 6.67
CA CYS A 58 -20.71 -4.60 5.88
C CYS A 58 -21.85 -4.98 4.93
N SER A 59 -22.77 -4.05 4.68
CA SER A 59 -23.87 -4.23 3.71
C SER A 59 -23.47 -3.91 2.27
N GLU A 60 -22.36 -3.19 2.06
CA GLU A 60 -21.82 -2.84 0.74
C GLU A 60 -22.72 -2.01 -0.17
N ASP A 61 -23.59 -1.21 0.44
CA ASP A 61 -24.37 -0.23 -0.31
C ASP A 61 -23.44 0.85 -0.90
N ARG A 62 -23.75 1.31 -2.12
CA ARG A 62 -22.88 2.14 -2.96
C ARG A 62 -22.55 3.52 -2.35
N LEU A 63 -23.44 4.06 -1.52
CA LEU A 63 -23.28 5.39 -0.91
C LEU A 63 -22.84 5.25 0.54
N GLU A 64 -23.72 4.71 1.37
CA GLU A 64 -23.45 4.46 2.78
C GLU A 64 -23.95 3.08 3.17
N CYS A 65 -23.10 2.32 3.84
CA CYS A 65 -23.50 1.03 4.37
C CYS A 65 -24.67 1.18 5.34
N GLN A 66 -25.67 0.29 5.31
CA GLN A 66 -26.84 0.36 6.21
C GLN A 66 -26.49 0.60 7.69
N ARG A 67 -25.42 -0.01 8.20
CA ARG A 67 -24.95 0.20 9.57
C ARG A 67 -24.40 1.60 9.81
N CYS A 68 -23.68 2.12 8.82
CA CYS A 68 -23.04 3.43 8.85
C CYS A 68 -24.13 4.52 8.85
N GLN A 69 -25.12 4.37 7.96
CA GLN A 69 -26.31 5.20 7.89
C GLN A 69 -27.08 5.19 9.21
N ALA A 70 -27.38 4.00 9.75
CA ALA A 70 -28.12 3.86 11.01
C ALA A 70 -27.39 4.46 12.23
N LYS A 71 -26.06 4.53 12.19
CA LYS A 71 -25.23 5.11 13.26
C LYS A 71 -24.84 6.56 13.02
N GLY A 72 -25.14 7.13 11.86
CA GLY A 72 -24.68 8.46 11.46
C GLY A 72 -23.15 8.58 11.46
N GLN A 73 -22.43 7.51 11.11
CA GLN A 73 -20.97 7.49 11.09
C GLN A 73 -20.46 7.62 9.66
N VAL A 74 -19.29 8.26 9.50
CA VAL A 74 -18.65 8.45 8.18
C VAL A 74 -18.37 7.09 7.52
N CYS A 75 -19.08 6.81 6.43
CA CYS A 75 -18.88 5.59 5.63
C CYS A 75 -17.88 5.85 4.52
N GLN A 76 -16.62 5.51 4.76
CA GLN A 76 -15.58 5.61 3.73
C GLN A 76 -15.03 4.23 3.38
N TYR A 77 -14.98 3.93 2.09
CA TYR A 77 -14.22 2.80 1.56
C TYR A 77 -12.83 3.33 1.21
N ALA A 78 -11.78 2.81 1.85
CA ALA A 78 -10.42 3.21 1.50
C ALA A 78 -10.13 2.88 0.03
N ILE A 79 -9.60 3.85 -0.71
CA ILE A 79 -9.09 3.64 -2.08
C ILE A 79 -7.79 2.84 -2.00
N GLU A 80 -6.98 3.08 -0.98
CA GLU A 80 -5.72 2.39 -0.70
C GLU A 80 -5.74 1.84 0.73
N ASP A 81 -5.48 0.55 0.88
CA ASP A 81 -5.37 -0.06 2.19
C ASP A 81 -4.07 0.43 2.86
N PRO A 82 -4.09 0.99 4.09
CA PRO A 82 -2.89 1.52 4.73
C PRO A 82 -1.79 0.45 4.94
N GLY A 83 -2.19 -0.82 4.97
CA GLY A 83 -1.26 -1.95 4.99
C GLY A 83 -0.47 -2.11 3.68
N ASP A 84 -1.05 -1.74 2.55
CA ASP A 84 -0.41 -1.87 1.23
C ASP A 84 0.61 -0.76 1.01
N GLN A 85 0.31 0.48 1.40
CA GLN A 85 1.28 1.57 1.41
C GLN A 85 2.50 1.25 2.28
N ARG A 86 2.27 0.71 3.49
CA ARG A 86 3.37 0.32 4.39
C ARG A 86 4.25 -0.78 3.79
N LYS A 87 3.66 -1.75 3.08
CA LYS A 87 4.41 -2.80 2.40
C LYS A 87 5.20 -2.26 1.21
N ALA A 88 4.61 -1.37 0.41
CA ALA A 88 5.29 -0.72 -0.71
C ALA A 88 6.52 0.06 -0.22
N LEU A 89 6.34 0.88 0.84
CA LEU A 89 7.45 1.59 1.48
C LEU A 89 8.53 0.65 2.03
N GLN A 90 8.15 -0.48 2.63
CA GLN A 90 9.12 -1.47 3.09
C GLN A 90 9.90 -2.12 1.94
N GLN A 91 9.27 -2.34 0.79
CA GLN A 91 9.94 -2.87 -0.39
C GLN A 91 10.93 -1.85 -0.95
N GLU A 92 10.51 -0.58 -1.04
CA GLU A 92 11.37 0.52 -1.48
C GLU A 92 12.56 0.74 -0.54
N LEU A 93 12.36 0.69 0.78
CA LEU A 93 13.46 0.76 1.74
C LEU A 93 14.47 -0.38 1.55
N LYS A 94 13.98 -1.60 1.26
CA LYS A 94 14.86 -2.75 1.00
C LYS A 94 15.65 -2.56 -0.30
N SER A 95 15.01 -2.10 -1.38
CA SER A 95 15.70 -1.88 -2.64
C SER A 95 16.76 -0.79 -2.51
N LEU A 96 16.42 0.32 -1.85
CA LEU A 96 17.36 1.41 -1.58
C LEU A 96 18.53 0.95 -0.71
N HIS A 97 18.29 0.07 0.27
CA HIS A 97 19.36 -0.46 1.10
C HIS A 97 20.36 -1.31 0.31
N ILE A 98 19.85 -2.17 -0.59
CA ILE A 98 20.67 -2.99 -1.49
C ILE A 98 21.47 -2.10 -2.46
N GLU A 99 20.82 -1.11 -3.05
CA GLU A 99 21.49 -0.18 -3.97
C GLU A 99 22.61 0.59 -3.24
N ASN A 100 22.34 1.03 -2.01
CA ASN A 100 23.32 1.72 -1.18
C ASN A 100 24.50 0.81 -0.79
N SER A 101 24.25 -0.48 -0.50
CA SER A 101 25.34 -1.43 -0.24
C SER A 101 26.20 -1.64 -1.48
N ASN A 102 25.59 -1.80 -2.66
CA ASN A 102 26.31 -1.97 -3.93
C ASN A 102 27.22 -0.77 -4.23
N TYR A 103 26.74 0.45 -4.02
CA TYR A 103 27.56 1.65 -4.21
C TYR A 103 28.72 1.73 -3.21
N LYS A 104 28.50 1.36 -1.95
CA LYS A 104 29.56 1.32 -0.94
C LYS A 104 30.65 0.31 -1.31
N GLU A 105 30.26 -0.88 -1.77
CA GLU A 105 31.20 -1.90 -2.23
C GLU A 105 32.01 -1.42 -3.44
N LEU A 106 31.36 -0.80 -4.43
CA LEU A 106 32.04 -0.25 -5.60
C LEU A 106 33.03 0.86 -5.20
N ILE A 107 32.63 1.77 -4.32
CA ILE A 107 33.51 2.84 -3.81
C ILE A 107 34.70 2.24 -3.07
N GLU A 108 34.47 1.23 -2.24
CA GLU A 108 35.53 0.57 -1.49
C GLU A 108 36.51 -0.15 -2.44
N TYR A 109 35.98 -0.81 -3.47
CA TYR A 109 36.80 -1.37 -4.53
C TYR A 109 37.64 -0.29 -5.22
N MET A 110 37.08 0.85 -5.60
CA MET A 110 37.83 1.95 -6.23
C MET A 110 38.89 2.57 -5.30
N ARG A 111 38.60 2.66 -4.00
CA ARG A 111 39.56 3.14 -2.98
C ARG A 111 40.73 2.19 -2.81
N THR A 112 40.46 0.90 -2.74
CA THR A 112 41.47 -0.14 -2.50
C THR A 112 42.18 -0.57 -3.78
N ALA A 113 41.56 -0.41 -4.94
CA ALA A 113 42.16 -0.57 -6.27
C ALA A 113 42.95 0.67 -6.73
N SER A 114 43.04 1.72 -5.90
CA SER A 114 43.98 2.83 -6.13
C SER A 114 45.42 2.33 -5.96
N PRO A 115 46.34 2.70 -6.86
CA PRO A 115 47.36 1.77 -7.37
C PRO A 115 48.62 1.73 -6.51
N LEU A 116 48.88 0.57 -5.91
CA LEU A 116 50.26 0.11 -5.61
C LEU A 116 50.66 -1.11 -6.44
N THR A 117 49.94 -1.42 -7.54
CA THR A 117 50.27 -2.52 -8.45
C THR A 117 50.40 -2.12 -9.92
N LEU A 118 50.59 -0.83 -10.20
CA LEU A 118 51.38 -0.44 -11.37
C LEU A 118 52.78 -0.17 -10.85
N GLY A 119 53.60 -1.21 -10.89
CA GLY A 119 55.03 -1.09 -10.65
C GLY A 119 55.58 0.11 -11.40
N GLU A 120 56.56 0.74 -10.77
CA GLU A 120 57.48 1.71 -11.33
C GLU A 120 57.82 1.37 -12.79
N ARG A 121 56.99 1.87 -13.71
CA ARG A 121 57.40 2.18 -15.07
C ARG A 121 57.32 3.68 -15.13
N SER A 122 58.40 4.30 -14.68
CA SER A 122 58.84 5.56 -15.23
C SER A 122 58.77 5.43 -16.75
N ILE A 123 57.71 5.97 -17.35
CA ILE A 123 57.74 6.27 -18.77
C ILE A 123 58.80 7.38 -18.87
N PRO A 124 59.97 7.14 -19.49
CA PRO A 124 60.92 8.21 -19.65
C PRO A 124 60.24 9.24 -20.54
N PHE A 125 59.93 10.39 -19.97
CA PHE A 125 59.56 11.58 -20.72
C PHE A 125 60.80 11.98 -21.52
N LYS A 126 61.03 11.30 -22.66
CA LYS A 126 61.98 11.80 -23.65
C LYS A 126 61.38 13.13 -24.09
N ALA A 127 61.98 14.22 -23.62
CA ALA A 127 61.79 15.56 -24.12
C ALA A 127 62.24 15.61 -25.58
N GLY A 128 61.43 15.02 -26.47
CA GLY A 128 61.53 15.13 -27.91
C GLY A 128 60.96 16.48 -28.31
N ARG A 129 61.86 17.44 -28.50
CA ARG A 129 61.57 18.71 -29.18
C ARG A 129 60.78 18.44 -30.45
N LEU A 130 59.50 18.80 -30.49
CA LEU A 130 58.73 19.26 -31.66
C LEU A 130 57.24 19.09 -31.33
N TRP A 131 56.61 20.16 -30.86
CA TRP A 131 55.26 20.61 -31.25
C TRP A 131 55.08 22.06 -30.76
N LYS A 132 56.02 22.93 -31.17
CA LYS A 132 55.70 24.35 -31.28
C LYS A 132 54.88 24.50 -32.56
N LYS A 133 53.57 24.51 -32.38
CA LYS A 133 52.60 25.41 -33.03
C LYS A 133 51.23 24.75 -32.97
N ARG A 134 50.25 25.59 -32.58
CA ARG A 134 48.83 25.46 -32.91
C ARG A 134 47.92 24.82 -31.87
N TRP A 135 47.85 25.44 -30.69
CA TRP A 135 46.60 25.59 -29.94
C TRP A 135 46.58 26.98 -29.30
N HIS A 136 46.43 28.01 -30.15
CA HIS A 136 45.80 29.24 -29.68
C HIS A 136 44.31 29.06 -29.92
N SER A 137 43.51 29.40 -28.90
CA SER A 137 42.05 29.45 -28.91
C SER A 137 41.32 28.16 -28.54
N PHE A 138 41.44 27.74 -27.28
CA PHE A 138 40.26 27.31 -26.54
C PHE A 138 40.16 28.17 -25.30
N GLY A 139 39.12 29.00 -25.27
CA GLY A 139 38.85 29.95 -24.21
C GLY A 139 38.66 29.27 -22.86
N THR A 140 39.00 30.00 -21.82
CA THR A 140 38.70 29.71 -20.42
C THR A 140 37.19 29.47 -20.28
N ILE A 141 36.79 28.20 -20.21
CA ILE A 141 35.44 27.85 -19.71
C ILE A 141 35.52 28.00 -18.21
N ALA A 142 34.93 29.08 -17.70
CA ALA A 142 34.70 29.27 -16.27
C ALA A 142 33.73 28.19 -15.80
N LEU A 143 34.19 27.29 -14.92
CA LEU A 143 33.31 26.36 -14.24
C LEU A 143 32.36 27.15 -13.32
N PRO A 144 31.04 26.84 -13.30
CA PRO A 144 30.13 27.45 -12.35
C PRO A 144 30.51 27.02 -10.93
N ARG A 145 30.76 28.02 -10.09
CA ARG A 145 31.01 27.87 -8.66
C ARG A 145 29.69 27.50 -7.98
N TYR A 146 29.44 26.21 -7.80
CA TYR A 146 28.32 25.73 -6.99
C TYR A 146 28.53 26.18 -5.52
N PRO A 147 27.59 26.90 -4.91
CA PRO A 147 27.67 27.22 -3.50
C PRO A 147 27.45 25.95 -2.67
N LEU A 148 28.47 25.57 -1.90
CA LEU A 148 28.36 24.67 -0.76
C LEU A 148 27.34 25.25 0.23
N GLY A 149 26.45 24.39 0.71
CA GLY A 149 25.23 24.76 1.43
C GLY A 149 25.40 25.52 2.74
N GLN A 150 24.32 26.21 3.10
CA GLN A 150 23.94 26.64 4.45
C GLN A 150 22.45 26.30 4.59
N GLU A 151 22.11 25.26 5.34
CA GLU A 151 21.71 25.30 6.75
C GLU A 151 20.18 25.26 6.88
N ALA A 152 19.73 24.07 7.27
CA ALA A 152 18.40 23.84 7.81
C ALA A 152 18.27 24.58 9.15
N ARG A 153 17.19 25.33 9.31
CA ARG A 153 16.46 25.58 10.56
C ARG A 153 15.10 26.20 10.23
N ASP A 154 14.17 26.00 11.15
CA ASP A 154 12.82 26.60 11.21
C ASP A 154 11.69 25.82 10.54
N ILE A 155 11.18 24.78 11.23
CA ILE A 155 9.72 24.65 11.48
C ILE A 155 9.52 24.03 12.88
N HIS A 156 9.30 24.89 13.87
CA HIS A 156 8.62 24.55 15.12
C HIS A 156 7.85 25.80 15.55
N SER A 157 6.55 25.82 15.27
CA SER A 157 5.49 26.40 16.11
C SER A 157 4.12 26.10 15.53
#